data_AF-W2JJ30-F1
#
_entry.id   AF-W2JJ30-F1
#
_cell.length_a   1.000
_cell.length_b   1.000
_cell.length_c   1.000
_cell.angle_alpha   90.00
_cell.angle_beta   90.00
_cell.angle_gamma   90.00
#
_symmetry.space_group_name_H-M   'P 1'
#
loop_
_entity.id
_entity.type
_entity.pdbx_description
1 polymer ?
#
loop_
_entity_poly.entity_id
_entity_poly.type
_entity_poly.pdbx_seq_one_letter_code
_entity_poly.pdbx_strand_id
1 'polypeptide(L)' 'MATSPLVVGDRVDDGSGSLGTIRYIGPVATAKDASALYYGIEWDDWGRGKNDGSVELPSGERV' A
#
# COMPACT_ATOMS: atom_id res chain seq x y z
N MET A 1 -25.72 1.21 2.72
CA MET A 1 -25.00 -0.06 2.95
C MET A 1 -23.72 0.29 3.67
N ALA A 2 -23.40 -0.35 4.79
CA ALA A 2 -22.13 -0.11 5.46
C ALA A 2 -21.03 -0.76 4.62
N THR A 3 -20.09 0.04 4.14
CA THR A 3 -18.85 -0.48 3.55
C THR A 3 -18.05 -1.14 4.65
N SER A 4 -17.80 -2.45 4.53
CA SER A 4 -16.85 -3.15 5.38
C SER A 4 -15.49 -2.46 5.32
N PRO A 5 -14.71 -2.44 6.41
CA PRO A 5 -13.35 -1.93 6.36
C PRO A 5 -12.53 -2.75 5.37
N LEU A 6 -11.70 -2.07 4.58
CA LEU A 6 -10.80 -2.72 3.64
C LEU A 6 -9.77 -3.57 4.39
N VAL A 7 -9.48 -4.75 3.87
CA VAL A 7 -8.51 -5.69 4.42
C VAL A 7 -7.43 -6.04 3.40
N VAL A 8 -6.31 -6.58 3.88
CA VAL A 8 -5.29 -7.16 3.01
C VAL A 8 -5.92 -8.27 2.17
N GLY A 9 -5.66 -8.24 0.86
CA GLY A 9 -6.25 -9.12 -0.14
C GLY A 9 -7.41 -8.50 -0.91
N ASP A 10 -8.01 -7.40 -0.42
CA ASP A 10 -9.09 -6.73 -1.14
C ASP A 10 -8.60 -6.10 -2.45
N ARG A 11 -9.52 -6.08 -3.42
CA ARG A 11 -9.33 -5.44 -4.73
C ARG A 11 -9.79 -3.99 -4.67
N VAL A 12 -8.96 -3.10 -5.19
CA VAL A 12 -9.23 -1.66 -5.22
C VAL A 12 -9.07 -1.11 -6.64
N ASP A 13 -9.78 -0.03 -6.91
CA ASP A 13 -9.67 0.78 -8.11
C ASP A 13 -9.16 2.18 -7.73
N ASP A 14 -8.36 2.80 -8.59
CA ASP A 14 -7.79 4.13 -8.34
C ASP A 14 -8.73 5.31 -8.68
N GLY A 15 -9.96 5.01 -9.10
CA GLY A 15 -10.95 5.98 -9.60
C GLY A 15 -10.82 6.26 -11.10
N SER A 16 -9.82 5.68 -11.79
CA SER A 16 -9.56 5.87 -13.22
C SER A 16 -9.46 4.56 -14.00
N GLY A 17 -9.76 3.42 -13.38
CA GLY A 17 -9.82 2.11 -14.02
C GLY A 17 -8.58 1.23 -13.81
N SER A 18 -7.55 1.71 -13.11
CA SER A 18 -6.42 0.86 -12.73
C SER A 18 -6.77 0.09 -11.46
N LEU A 19 -6.64 -1.24 -11.53
CA LEU A 19 -6.94 -2.13 -10.43
C LEU A 19 -5.68 -2.59 -9.70
N GLY A 20 -5.81 -2.85 -8.39
CA GLY A 20 -4.74 -3.40 -7.57
C GLY A 20 -5.23 -4.19 -6.36
N THR A 21 -4.31 -4.90 -5.71
CA THR A 21 -4.56 -5.67 -4.49
C THR A 21 -3.93 -4.97 -3.29
N ILE A 22 -4.67 -4.83 -2.19
CA ILE A 22 -4.06 -4.39 -0.92
C ILE A 22 -3.14 -5.49 -0.41
N ARG A 23 -1.85 -5.19 -0.24
CA ARG A 23 -0.83 -6.09 0.33
C ARG A 23 -0.38 -5.68 1.73
N TYR A 24 -0.61 -4.42 2.10
CA TYR A 24 -0.19 -3.88 3.38
C TYR A 24 -1.19 -2.84 3.89
N ILE A 25 -1.45 -2.83 5.19
CA ILE A 25 -2.24 -1.82 5.89
C ILE A 25 -1.49 -1.47 7.18
N GLY A 26 -1.00 -0.24 7.31
CA GLY A 26 -0.25 0.17 8.50
C GLY A 26 0.61 1.43 8.31
N PRO A 27 1.35 1.83 9.36
CA PRO A 27 2.28 2.95 9.29
C PRO A 27 3.57 2.58 8.55
N VAL A 28 4.09 3.51 7.73
CA VAL A 28 5.33 3.31 6.99
C VAL A 28 6.49 4.02 7.70
N ALA A 29 7.58 3.31 7.97
CA ALA A 29 8.71 3.82 8.77
C ALA A 29 9.36 5.09 8.19
N THR A 30 9.32 5.27 6.87
CA THR A 30 9.87 6.43 6.15
C THR A 30 8.84 7.52 5.90
N ALA A 31 7.60 7.36 6.37
CA ALA A 31 6.58 8.38 6.26
C ALA A 31 6.92 9.61 7.13
N LYS A 32 6.54 10.79 6.65
CA LYS A 32 6.70 12.04 7.42
C LYS A 32 5.87 12.04 8.70
N ASP A 33 4.75 11.32 8.70
CA ASP A 33 3.90 11.09 9.86
C ASP A 33 3.87 9.59 10.15
N ALA A 34 4.51 9.19 11.24
CA ALA A 34 4.59 7.80 11.66
C ALA A 34 3.25 7.23 12.18
N SER A 35 2.25 8.08 12.42
CA SER A 35 0.91 7.67 12.86
C SER A 35 -0.09 7.51 11.70
N ALA A 36 0.27 7.97 10.50
CA ALA A 36 -0.59 7.87 9.33
C ALA A 36 -0.75 6.42 8.88
N LEU A 37 -1.99 6.05 8.54
CA LEU A 37 -2.32 4.75 7.99
C LEU A 37 -2.11 4.75 6.48
N TYR A 38 -1.26 3.84 5.99
CA TYR A 38 -1.00 3.64 4.57
C TYR A 38 -1.58 2.32 4.09
N TYR A 39 -2.02 2.31 2.82
CA TYR A 39 -2.39 1.12 2.08
C TYR A 39 -1.33 0.86 1.02
N GLY A 40 -0.59 -0.24 1.16
CA GLY A 40 0.34 -0.71 0.14
C GLY A 40 -0.42 -1.48 -0.93
N ILE A 41 -0.41 -0.95 -2.15
CA ILE A 41 -1.15 -1.53 -3.29
C ILE A 41 -0.16 -2.13 -4.28
N GLU A 42 -0.35 -3.41 -4.56
CA GLU A 42 0.26 -4.08 -5.72
C GLU A 42 -0.68 -3.86 -6.91
N TRP A 43 -0.21 -3.10 -7.90
CA TRP A 43 -0.97 -2.80 -9.11
C TRP A 43 -0.87 -3.95 -10.11
N ASP A 44 -1.96 -4.23 -10.81
CA ASP A 44 -1.95 -5.22 -11.90
C ASP A 44 -1.14 -4.70 -13.11
N ASP A 45 -1.22 -3.39 -13.35
CA ASP A 45 -0.50 -2.72 -14.42
C ASP A 45 0.99 -2.58 -14.09
N TRP A 46 1.83 -3.27 -14.86
CA TRP A 46 3.28 -3.18 -14.72
C TRP A 46 3.77 -1.74 -14.87
N GLY A 47 4.64 -1.30 -13.96
CA GLY A 47 5.24 0.04 -13.97
C GLY A 47 4.37 1.15 -13.37
N ARG A 48 3.13 0.85 -12.96
CA ARG A 48 2.30 1.81 -12.22
C ARG A 48 2.78 1.99 -10.77
N GLY A 49 3.24 0.90 -10.17
CA GLY A 49 3.87 0.92 -8.85
C GLY A 49 5.15 1.77 -8.84
N LYS A 50 5.36 2.52 -7.75
CA LYS A 50 6.57 3.33 -7.55
C LYS A 50 7.70 2.58 -6.83
N ASN A 51 7.37 1.44 -6.23
CA ASN A 51 8.26 0.59 -5.46
C ASN A 51 7.77 -0.87 -5.57
N ASP A 52 8.52 -1.80 -5.01
CA ASP A 52 8.19 -3.23 -4.94
C ASP A 52 7.58 -3.64 -3.58
N GLY A 53 7.06 -2.67 -2.83
CA GLY A 53 6.40 -2.89 -1.54
C GLY A 53 7.32 -2.88 -0.33
N SER A 54 8.64 -2.83 -0.52
CA SER A 54 9.60 -2.82 0.60
C SER A 54 10.04 -1.43 1.04
N VAL A 55 10.53 -1.33 2.27
CA VAL A 55 11.03 -0.10 2.89
C VAL A 55 12.39 -0.35 3.53
N GLU A 56 13.33 0.56 3.30
CA GLU A 56 14.61 0.57 4.03
C GLU A 56 14.46 1.32 5.34
N LEU A 57 14.77 0.65 6.45
CA LEU A 57 14.77 1.20 7.79
C LEU A 57 16.04 2.04 8.03
N PRO A 58 16.06 2.92 9.04
CA PRO A 58 17.28 3.66 9.42
C PRO A 58 18.47 2.75 9.79
N SER A 59 18.22 1.49 10.15
CA SER A 59 19.25 0.46 10.38
C SER A 59 19.91 -0.06 9.10
N GLY A 60 19.39 0.27 7.92
CA GLY A 60 19.77 -0.30 6.62
C GLY A 60 19.10 -1.65 6.32
N GLU A 61 18.24 -2.15 7.22
CA GLU A 61 17.44 -3.35 6.97
C GLU A 61 16.28 -3.03 6.03
N ARG A 62 15.99 -3.95 5.11
CA ARG A 62 14.88 -3.84 4.16
C ARG A 62 13.76 -4.78 4.57
N VAL A 63 12.58 -4.22 4.82
CA VAL A 63 11.35 -4.93 5.25
C VAL A 63 10.23 -4.82 4.25
#